data_AF-A0A269W9D8-F1
#
_entry.id   AF-A0A269W9D8-F1
#
_cell.length_a   1.000
_cell.length_b   1.000
_cell.length_c   1.000
_cell.angle_alpha   90.00
_cell.angle_beta   90.00
_cell.angle_gamma   90.00
#
_symmetry.space_group_name_H-M   'P 1'
#
loop_
_entity.id
_entity.type
_entity.pdbx_description
1 polymer ?
#
loop_
_entity_poly.entity_id
_entity_poly.type
_entity_poly.pdbx_seq_one_letter_code
_entity_poly.pdbx_strand_id
1 'polypeptide(L)'
;MNMEVTYTRQGGYLLPDLTLTEDHQLIGKYGMLRKNYLKTEKKGTYASLLLSGELHQHLTEIDRSARTQLEQTMNELLRLHPAPDKASDPLGWTGYMNSLKQQVEETILTELIYN
;
A
#
# COMPACT_ATOMS: atom_id res chain seq x y z
N MET A 1 5.69 9.58 -26.85
CA MET A 1 6.49 8.33 -26.75
C MET A 1 5.97 7.39 -27.82
N ASN A 2 6.81 7.00 -28.79
CA ASN A 2 6.44 5.98 -29.77
C ASN A 2 6.53 4.62 -29.08
N MET A 3 5.39 3.96 -28.85
CA MET A 3 5.36 2.59 -28.36
C MET A 3 5.64 1.70 -29.59
N GLU A 4 6.86 1.21 -29.72
CA GLU A 4 7.21 0.23 -30.77
C GLU A 4 6.53 -1.10 -30.44
N VAL A 5 5.51 -1.44 -31.20
CA VAL A 5 4.79 -2.72 -31.06
C VAL A 5 5.52 -3.76 -31.90
N THR A 6 6.03 -4.82 -31.26
CA THR A 6 6.59 -5.99 -31.95
C THR A 6 5.48 -6.96 -32.34
N TYR A 7 5.72 -7.85 -33.31
CA TYR A 7 4.70 -8.76 -33.82
C TYR A 7 5.24 -10.19 -33.91
N THR A 8 4.43 -11.15 -33.44
CA THR A 8 4.69 -12.58 -33.58
C THR A 8 3.76 -13.21 -34.62
N ARG A 9 4.32 -14.01 -35.53
CA ARG A 9 3.55 -14.68 -36.58
C ARG A 9 2.89 -15.96 -36.06
N GLN A 10 1.56 -16.02 -36.09
CA GLN A 10 0.78 -17.22 -35.76
C GLN A 10 -0.26 -17.52 -36.84
N GLY A 11 -0.24 -18.75 -37.38
CA GLY A 11 -1.25 -19.21 -38.34
C GLY A 11 -1.37 -18.38 -39.62
N GLY A 12 -0.32 -17.66 -40.02
CA GLY A 12 -0.32 -16.77 -41.18
C GLY A 12 -0.58 -15.29 -40.87
N TYR A 13 -1.03 -14.97 -39.66
CA TYR A 13 -1.30 -13.62 -39.17
C TYR A 13 -0.14 -13.08 -38.34
N LEU A 14 0.06 -11.76 -38.32
CA LEU A 14 0.95 -11.08 -37.41
C LEU A 14 0.12 -10.54 -36.24
N LEU A 15 0.34 -11.10 -35.04
CA LEU A 15 -0.30 -10.64 -33.82
C LEU A 15 0.64 -9.69 -33.09
N PRO A 16 0.18 -8.52 -32.64
CA PRO A 16 1.00 -7.60 -31.85
C PRO A 16 1.34 -8.24 -30.49
N ASP A 17 2.60 -8.12 -30.08
CA ASP A 17 3.10 -8.58 -28.79
C ASP A 17 2.70 -7.57 -27.72
N LEU A 18 1.49 -7.74 -27.19
CA LEU A 18 0.98 -6.92 -26.11
C LEU A 18 1.62 -7.38 -24.80
N THR A 19 2.61 -6.62 -24.31
CA THR A 19 3.17 -6.82 -22.97
C THR A 19 2.59 -5.79 -22.01
N LEU A 20 2.06 -6.25 -20.88
CA LEU A 20 1.66 -5.37 -19.80
C LEU A 20 2.95 -4.91 -19.09
N THR A 21 3.31 -3.64 -19.26
CA THR A 21 4.43 -3.02 -18.53
C THR A 21 4.00 -2.69 -17.08
N GLU A 22 3.22 -3.56 -16.45
CA GLU A 22 2.88 -3.36 -15.03
C GLU A 22 4.11 -3.73 -14.22
N ASP A 23 4.73 -2.72 -13.62
CA ASP A 23 5.71 -2.90 -12.54
C ASP A 23 4.96 -3.58 -11.39
N HIS A 24 5.12 -4.90 -11.26
CA HIS A 24 4.47 -5.71 -10.24
C HIS A 24 5.16 -5.51 -8.89
N GLN A 25 5.28 -4.26 -8.43
CA GLN A 25 5.69 -4.02 -7.06
C GLN A 25 4.67 -4.67 -6.12
N LEU A 26 5.19 -5.46 -5.18
CA LEU A 26 4.36 -6.13 -4.20
C LEU A 26 3.66 -5.06 -3.35
N ILE A 27 2.33 -5.01 -3.46
CA ILE A 27 1.49 -4.13 -2.65
C ILE A 27 1.57 -4.60 -1.20
N GLY A 28 1.92 -3.69 -0.29
CA GLY A 28 2.03 -3.99 1.13
C GLY A 28 0.69 -4.15 1.86
N LYS A 29 0.79 -4.28 3.19
CA LYS A 29 -0.34 -4.43 4.10
C LYS A 29 -1.42 -3.37 3.86
N TYR A 30 -1.04 -2.09 3.81
CA TYR A 30 -1.99 -0.98 3.74
C TYR A 30 -2.63 -0.86 2.37
N GLY A 31 -1.85 -1.06 1.30
CA GLY A 31 -2.42 -1.12 -0.05
C GLY A 31 -3.42 -2.28 -0.20
N MET A 32 -3.14 -3.45 0.38
CA MET A 32 -4.09 -4.57 0.35
C MET A 32 -5.37 -4.30 1.15
N LEU A 33 -5.27 -3.63 2.30
CA LEU A 33 -6.44 -3.19 3.05
C LEU A 33 -7.29 -2.20 2.26
N ARG A 34 -6.66 -1.21 1.61
CA ARG A 34 -7.37 -0.24 0.74
C ARG A 34 -8.05 -0.95 -0.43
N LYS A 35 -7.37 -1.89 -1.07
CA LYS A 35 -7.94 -2.71 -2.15
C LYS A 35 -9.19 -3.44 -1.71
N ASN A 36 -9.14 -4.09 -0.54
CA ASN A 36 -10.29 -4.81 0.01
C ASN A 36 -11.46 -3.87 0.28
N TYR A 37 -11.22 -2.73 0.93
CA TYR A 37 -12.24 -1.73 1.20
C TYR A 37 -12.87 -1.18 -0.09
N LEU A 38 -12.06 -0.82 -1.09
CA LEU A 38 -12.56 -0.35 -2.38
C LEU A 38 -13.44 -1.41 -3.05
N LYS A 39 -13.05 -2.68 -2.97
CA LYS A 39 -13.78 -3.79 -3.58
C LYS A 39 -15.10 -4.11 -2.86
N THR A 40 -15.17 -4.00 -1.54
CA THR A 40 -16.38 -4.36 -0.77
C THR A 40 -17.33 -3.18 -0.61
N GLU A 41 -16.80 -2.01 -0.21
CA GLU A 41 -17.60 -0.85 0.19
C GLU A 41 -17.70 0.23 -0.90
N LYS A 42 -16.65 0.42 -1.72
CA LYS A 42 -16.58 1.50 -2.74
C LYS A 42 -16.46 0.97 -4.17
N LYS A 43 -17.34 0.03 -4.54
CA LYS A 43 -17.29 -0.71 -5.82
C LYS A 43 -17.19 0.18 -7.06
N GLY A 44 -17.86 1.33 -7.06
CA GLY A 44 -17.80 2.30 -8.17
C GLY A 44 -16.41 2.87 -8.40
N THR A 45 -15.76 3.33 -7.31
CA THR A 45 -14.38 3.83 -7.34
C THR A 45 -13.41 2.74 -7.75
N TYR A 46 -13.57 1.52 -7.21
CA TYR A 46 -12.75 0.37 -7.59
C TYR A 46 -12.84 0.08 -9.09
N ALA A 47 -14.05 0.02 -9.65
CA ALA A 47 -14.25 -0.23 -11.07
C ALA A 47 -13.65 0.88 -11.93
N SER A 48 -13.82 2.15 -11.54
CA SER A 48 -13.23 3.28 -12.25
C SER A 48 -11.69 3.19 -12.32
N LEU A 49 -11.03 2.95 -11.17
CA LEU A 49 -9.57 2.82 -11.10
C LEU A 49 -9.06 1.60 -11.85
N LEU A 50 -9.82 0.51 -11.84
CA LEU A 50 -9.45 -0.70 -12.59
C LEU A 50 -9.54 -0.46 -14.10
N LEU A 51 -10.60 0.21 -14.56
CA LEU A 51 -10.81 0.53 -15.97
C LEU A 51 -9.84 1.60 -16.49
N SER A 52 -9.41 2.55 -15.65
CA SER A 52 -8.39 3.53 -16.01
C SER A 52 -6.96 2.96 -16.00
N GLY A 53 -6.76 1.77 -15.43
CA GLY A 53 -5.43 1.17 -15.24
C GLY A 53 -4.62 1.80 -14.09
N GLU A 54 -5.22 2.71 -13.32
CA GLU A 54 -4.53 3.45 -12.25
C GLU A 54 -4.62 2.75 -10.88
N LEU A 55 -5.39 1.66 -10.78
CA LEU A 55 -5.60 0.95 -9.52
C LEU A 55 -4.28 0.56 -8.85
N HIS A 56 -3.32 0.00 -9.59
CA HIS A 56 -2.05 -0.43 -9.02
C HIS A 56 -1.28 0.75 -8.43
N GLN A 57 -1.14 1.84 -9.20
CA GLN A 57 -0.46 3.07 -8.76
C GLN A 57 -1.12 3.64 -7.50
N HIS A 58 -2.46 3.75 -7.47
CA HIS A 58 -3.20 4.23 -6.31
C HIS A 58 -2.91 3.41 -5.06
N LEU A 59 -2.94 2.07 -5.16
CA LEU A 59 -2.68 1.20 -4.01
C LEU A 59 -1.24 1.30 -3.51
N THR A 60 -0.27 1.44 -4.41
CA THR A 60 1.15 1.61 -4.07
C THR A 60 1.42 2.97 -3.43
N GLU A 61 0.76 4.04 -3.87
CA GLU A 61 0.84 5.36 -3.26
C GLU A 61 0.23 5.38 -1.86
N ILE A 62 -0.93 4.74 -1.65
CA ILE A 62 -1.55 4.61 -0.34
C ILE A 62 -0.66 3.80 0.61
N ASP A 63 -0.11 2.68 0.15
CA ASP A 63 0.77 1.85 0.98
C ASP A 63 2.04 2.61 1.42
N ARG A 64 2.65 3.36 0.50
CA ARG A 64 3.80 4.20 0.78
C ARG A 64 3.46 5.30 1.78
N SER A 65 2.37 6.03 1.55
CA SER A 65 1.92 7.13 2.40
C SER A 65 1.64 6.64 3.82
N ALA A 66 0.93 5.52 3.95
CA ALA A 66 0.63 4.90 5.25
C ALA A 66 1.91 4.49 6.01
N ARG A 67 2.89 3.89 5.32
CA ARG A 67 4.18 3.52 5.95
C ARG A 67 4.96 4.75 6.40
N THR A 68 5.06 5.76 5.54
CA THR A 68 5.76 7.01 5.87
C THR A 68 5.10 7.71 7.06
N GLN A 69 3.76 7.81 7.09
CA GLN A 69 3.04 8.39 8.21
C GLN A 69 3.25 7.59 9.49
N LEU A 70 3.25 6.25 9.42
CA LEU A 70 3.53 5.40 10.58
C LEU A 70 4.92 5.66 11.13
N GLU A 71 5.95 5.64 10.27
CA GLU A 71 7.34 5.85 10.68
C GLU A 71 7.54 7.24 11.28
N GLN A 72 7.01 8.28 10.65
CA GLN A 72 7.12 9.66 11.14
C GLN A 72 6.44 9.83 12.50
N THR A 73 5.19 9.36 12.61
CA THR A 73 4.42 9.49 13.85
C THR A 73 5.05 8.68 14.99
N MET A 74 5.52 7.45 14.71
CA MET A 74 6.22 6.64 15.69
C MET A 74 7.50 7.31 16.19
N ASN A 75 8.29 7.90 15.29
CA ASN A 75 9.51 8.62 15.68
C ASN A 75 9.20 9.84 16.56
N GLU A 76 8.14 10.59 16.23
CA GLU A 76 7.71 11.72 17.05
C GLU A 76 7.20 11.29 18.42
N LEU A 77 6.35 10.25 18.48
CA LEU A 77 5.82 9.71 19.73
C LEU A 77 6.94 9.18 20.63
N LEU A 78 7.93 8.48 20.08
CA LEU A 78 9.08 7.99 20.85
C LEU A 78 10.00 9.10 21.34
N ARG A 79 10.04 10.24 20.64
CA ARG A 79 10.77 11.43 21.10
C ARG A 79 10.10 12.07 22.32
N LEU A 80 8.76 12.09 22.34
CA LEU A 80 7.97 12.67 23.43
C LEU A 80 7.83 11.70 24.62
N HIS A 81 7.68 10.42 24.33
CA HIS A 81 7.43 9.36 25.29
C HIS A 81 8.39 8.18 25.01
N PRO A 82 9.61 8.21 25.58
CA PRO A 82 10.61 7.18 25.32
C PRO A 82 10.14 5.83 25.83
N ALA A 83 10.47 4.77 25.08
CA ALA A 83 10.16 3.40 25.45
C ALA A 83 10.95 2.99 26.72
N PRO A 84 10.40 2.08 27.55
CA PRO A 84 11.12 1.54 28.70
C PRO A 84 12.38 0.80 28.23
N ASP A 85 13.37 0.66 29.12
CA ASP A 85 14.61 -0.03 28.74
C ASP A 85 14.35 -1.51 28.39
N LYS A 86 14.70 -1.89 27.17
CA LYS A 86 14.49 -3.23 26.63
C LYS A 86 15.31 -4.30 27.35
N ALA A 87 16.48 -3.95 27.89
CA ALA A 87 17.32 -4.91 28.63
C ALA A 87 16.70 -5.25 30.00
N SER A 88 16.13 -4.24 30.65
CA SER A 88 15.51 -4.37 31.97
C SER A 88 14.09 -4.95 31.91
N ASP A 89 13.28 -4.59 30.90
CA ASP A 89 11.92 -5.09 30.73
C ASP A 89 11.57 -5.35 29.24
N PRO A 90 11.93 -6.52 28.71
CA PRO A 90 11.65 -6.87 27.31
C PRO A 90 10.15 -6.94 26.98
N LEU A 91 9.32 -7.39 27.94
CA LEU A 91 7.87 -7.55 27.73
C LEU A 91 7.16 -6.20 27.79
N GLY A 92 7.51 -5.34 28.75
CA GLY A 92 6.99 -3.98 28.82
C GLY A 92 7.40 -3.15 27.62
N TRP A 93 8.64 -3.28 27.13
CA TRP A 93 9.08 -2.63 25.88
C TRP A 93 8.25 -3.10 24.68
N THR A 94 8.03 -4.40 24.54
CA THR A 94 7.26 -4.95 23.43
C THR A 94 5.80 -4.50 23.49
N GLY A 95 5.19 -4.54 24.69
CA GLY A 95 3.83 -4.05 24.93
C GLY A 95 3.69 -2.58 24.58
N TYR A 96 4.60 -1.75 25.08
CA TYR A 96 4.61 -0.31 24.84
C TYR A 96 4.72 0.03 23.34
N MET A 97 5.69 -0.58 22.65
CA MET A 97 5.88 -0.37 21.21
C MET A 97 4.67 -0.82 20.39
N ASN A 98 4.06 -1.94 20.75
CA ASN A 98 2.85 -2.44 20.10
C ASN A 98 1.64 -1.54 20.34
N SER A 99 1.46 -1.04 21.56
CA SER A 99 0.37 -0.11 21.89
C SER A 99 0.49 1.20 21.12
N LEU A 100 1.68 1.80 21.06
CA LEU A 100 1.90 3.01 20.25
C LEU A 100 1.63 2.75 18.77
N LYS A 101 2.19 1.65 18.24
CA LYS A 101 1.98 1.26 16.83
C LYS A 101 0.50 1.06 16.54
N GLN A 102 -0.25 0.42 17.43
CA GLN A 102 -1.68 0.20 17.26
C GLN A 102 -2.44 1.53 17.19
N GLN A 103 -2.14 2.48 18.09
CA GLN A 103 -2.78 3.81 18.08
C GLN A 103 -2.54 4.54 16.75
N VAL A 104 -1.30 4.51 16.26
CA VAL A 104 -0.96 5.13 14.97
C VAL A 104 -1.64 4.41 13.80
N GLU A 105 -1.68 3.07 13.82
CA GLU A 105 -2.36 2.27 12.81
C GLU A 105 -3.86 2.60 12.74
N GLU A 106 -4.54 2.77 13.88
CA GLU A 106 -5.97 3.13 13.92
C GLU A 106 -6.25 4.47 13.21
N THR A 107 -5.40 5.47 13.42
CA THR A 107 -5.49 6.76 12.71
C THR A 107 -5.31 6.58 11.20
N ILE A 108 -4.26 5.86 10.78
CA ILE A 108 -3.98 5.59 9.36
C ILE A 108 -5.13 4.84 8.68
N LEU A 109 -5.71 3.86 9.37
CA LEU A 109 -6.84 3.09 8.85
C LEU A 109 -8.04 4.01 8.57
N THR A 110 -8.32 4.93 9.49
CA THR A 110 -9.45 5.85 9.38
C THR A 110 -9.23 6.91 8.31
N GLU A 111 -8.03 7.49 8.24
CA GLU A 111 -7.73 8.62 7.35
C GLU A 111 -7.44 8.22 5.91
N LEU A 112 -6.65 7.15 5.71
CA LEU A 112 -6.14 6.76 4.39
C LEU A 112 -6.85 5.54 3.81
N ILE A 113 -7.27 4.59 4.65
CA ILE A 113 -7.75 3.28 4.16
C ILE A 113 -9.27 3.24 4.01
N TYR A 114 -10.02 3.68 5.00
CA TYR A 114 -11.47 3.51 5.07
C TYR A 114 -12.27 4.78 4.76
N ASN A 115 -11.62 5.81 4.23
CA ASN A 115 -12.30 7.02 3.73
C ASN A 115 -12.93 6.80 2.34
#